data_AF-A0A7S1II15-F1
#
_entry.id   AF-A0A7S1II15-F1
#
_cell.length_a   1.000
_cell.length_b   1.000
_cell.length_c   1.000
_cell.angle_alpha   90.00
_cell.angle_beta   90.00
_cell.angle_gamma   90.00
#
_symmetry.space_group_name_H-M   'P 1'
#
loop_
_entity.id
_entity.type
_entity.pdbx_description
1 polymer ?
#
loop_
_entity_poly.entity_id
_entity_poly.type
_entity_poly.pdbx_seq_one_letter_code
_entity_poly.pdbx_strand_id
1 'polypeptide(L)'
;ADIISGCLRYFVTKQEATYEGERTKAMVKLVKKLALAEPDCDRVCDMVLDYSQQLCNADRAALFLVDNDRKESEAHFQSGEVVRMPMDTGIAGHVALTGHCVNIADAYTDPRFNSEVDNETGYRTKSILCLPIMEKVGKSQVIAVAQLVNKRGGHGVQKFTKLDEETFLSFSRYAAASLRNARLFGVAQGSLKEAQLLLSLAHALADQTLDEEKLVEFVMDMARTLVQADRCALFIVEPETQTLQAHLDSEVTLQMPMDNGIAGHVATTGEAVKIDDAYSDPRFTSAVDSNTGYKTHSMLCMPVRYEDTTVAVAQLLNKIGKDGRPTAFTDDDMTTFSTFAMYVGVTIRTARLHARGMKQ
;
A
#
# COMPACT_ATOMS: atom_id res chain seq x y z
N ALA A 1 -31.29 55.93 -11.07
CA ALA A 1 -30.84 54.58 -11.48
C ALA A 1 -29.33 54.41 -11.29
N ASP A 2 -28.50 55.38 -11.69
CA ASP A 2 -27.03 55.24 -11.68
C ASP A 2 -26.37 55.17 -10.29
N ILE A 3 -26.89 55.88 -9.28
CA ILE A 3 -26.31 55.87 -7.93
C ILE A 3 -26.52 54.51 -7.25
N ILE A 4 -27.71 53.92 -7.38
CA ILE A 4 -28.03 52.60 -6.81
C ILE A 4 -27.21 51.50 -7.49
N SER A 5 -27.02 51.58 -8.81
CA SER A 5 -26.13 50.67 -9.57
C SER A 5 -24.66 50.79 -9.16
N GLY A 6 -24.19 52.01 -8.87
CA GLY A 6 -22.83 52.26 -8.36
C GLY A 6 -22.61 51.71 -6.96
N CYS A 7 -23.57 51.89 -6.05
CA CYS A 7 -23.52 51.32 -4.70
C CYS A 7 -23.55 49.79 -4.73
N LEU A 8 -24.43 49.17 -5.52
CA LEU A 8 -24.48 47.72 -5.68
C LEU A 8 -23.17 47.14 -6.21
N ARG A 9 -22.57 47.77 -7.24
CA ARG A 9 -21.24 47.38 -7.72
C ARG A 9 -20.19 47.46 -6.62
N TYR A 10 -20.12 48.58 -5.89
CA TYR A 10 -19.16 48.72 -4.78
C TYR A 10 -19.35 47.67 -3.69
N PHE A 11 -20.60 47.35 -3.31
CA PHE A 11 -20.89 46.31 -2.32
C PHE A 11 -20.50 44.92 -2.81
N VAL A 12 -20.84 44.58 -4.05
CA VAL A 12 -20.46 43.29 -4.67
C VAL A 12 -18.93 43.17 -4.73
N THR A 13 -18.22 44.18 -5.25
CA THR A 13 -16.75 44.14 -5.36
C THR A 13 -16.07 44.09 -3.99
N LYS A 14 -16.59 44.80 -2.98
CA LYS A 14 -16.06 44.75 -1.62
C LYS A 14 -16.33 43.40 -0.95
N GLN A 15 -17.48 42.81 -1.20
CA GLN A 15 -17.85 41.48 -0.71
C GLN A 15 -16.99 40.39 -1.38
N GLU A 16 -16.77 40.48 -2.69
CA GLU A 16 -15.87 39.62 -3.47
C GLU A 16 -14.43 39.71 -2.96
N ALA A 17 -13.89 40.91 -2.75
CA ALA A 17 -12.54 41.10 -2.22
C ALA A 17 -12.37 40.55 -0.79
N THR A 18 -13.41 40.67 0.04
CA THR A 18 -13.40 40.11 1.41
C THR A 18 -13.42 38.58 1.35
N TYR A 19 -14.29 38.02 0.52
CA TYR A 19 -14.43 36.57 0.31
C TYR A 19 -13.15 35.94 -0.25
N GLU A 20 -12.52 36.60 -1.23
CA GLU A 20 -11.25 36.19 -1.81
C GLU A 20 -10.10 36.24 -0.78
N GLY A 21 -10.09 37.25 0.08
CA GLY A 21 -9.13 37.36 1.20
C GLY A 21 -9.28 36.24 2.24
N GLU A 22 -10.51 35.89 2.62
CA GLU A 22 -10.77 34.78 3.54
C GLU A 22 -10.39 33.43 2.94
N ARG A 23 -10.73 33.20 1.66
CA ARG A 23 -10.36 31.97 0.95
C ARG A 23 -8.85 31.82 0.80
N THR A 24 -8.14 32.89 0.48
CA THR A 24 -6.67 32.88 0.39
C THR A 24 -6.04 32.54 1.74
N LYS A 25 -6.56 33.09 2.85
CA LYS A 25 -6.11 32.73 4.20
C LYS A 25 -6.38 31.26 4.52
N ALA A 26 -7.55 30.74 4.17
CA ALA A 26 -7.89 29.34 4.34
C ALA A 26 -6.92 28.45 3.55
N MET A 27 -6.69 28.76 2.26
CA MET A 27 -5.73 28.06 1.41
C MET A 27 -4.34 28.01 2.02
N VAL A 28 -3.78 29.16 2.42
CA VAL A 28 -2.45 29.24 3.05
C VAL A 28 -2.39 28.41 4.33
N LYS A 29 -3.44 28.40 5.15
CA LYS A 29 -3.50 27.57 6.36
C LYS A 29 -3.44 26.07 6.01
N LEU A 30 -4.19 25.62 5.01
CA LEU A 30 -4.21 24.21 4.59
C LEU A 30 -2.88 23.79 3.97
N VAL A 31 -2.31 24.62 3.10
CA VAL A 31 -0.98 24.39 2.50
C VAL A 31 0.11 24.29 3.57
N LYS A 32 0.09 25.17 4.59
CA LYS A 32 1.03 25.07 5.71
C LYS A 32 0.90 23.76 6.48
N LYS A 33 -0.33 23.32 6.75
CA LYS A 33 -0.55 22.01 7.40
C LYS A 33 -0.04 20.87 6.54
N LEU A 34 -0.31 20.90 5.24
CA LEU A 34 0.15 19.87 4.30
C LEU A 34 1.68 19.82 4.17
N ALA A 35 2.33 20.98 4.21
CA ALA A 35 3.79 21.08 4.16
C ALA A 35 4.50 20.63 5.45
N LEU A 36 3.82 20.72 6.60
CA LEU A 36 4.32 20.27 7.90
C LEU A 36 3.91 18.83 8.24
N ALA A 37 3.13 18.17 7.38
CA ALA A 37 2.74 16.80 7.57
C ALA A 37 3.97 15.88 7.49
N GLU A 38 3.96 14.81 8.28
CA GLU A 38 4.89 13.71 8.05
C GLU A 38 4.68 13.19 6.61
N PRO A 39 5.77 12.89 5.88
CA PRO A 39 5.71 12.46 4.48
C PRO A 39 5.27 10.99 4.35
N ASP A 40 4.14 10.67 4.95
CA ASP A 40 3.44 9.40 4.87
C ASP A 40 2.37 9.46 3.77
N CYS A 41 2.31 8.45 2.91
CA CYS A 41 1.49 8.51 1.70
C CYS A 41 0.00 8.56 2.03
N ASP A 42 -0.46 7.68 2.92
CA ASP A 42 -1.87 7.59 3.33
C ASP A 42 -2.32 8.89 3.99
N ARG A 43 -1.54 9.37 4.97
CA ARG A 43 -1.84 10.61 5.67
C ARG A 43 -1.89 11.82 4.73
N VAL A 44 -0.95 11.91 3.79
CA VAL A 44 -0.95 13.03 2.82
C VAL A 44 -2.14 12.91 1.87
N CYS A 45 -2.52 11.71 1.45
CA CYS A 45 -3.72 11.48 0.63
C CYS A 45 -5.00 11.94 1.35
N ASP A 46 -5.17 11.54 2.62
CA ASP A 46 -6.30 11.96 3.46
C ASP A 46 -6.38 13.48 3.59
N MET A 47 -5.24 14.12 3.85
CA MET A 47 -5.18 15.57 3.96
C MET A 47 -5.53 16.26 2.62
N VAL A 48 -5.04 15.73 1.49
CA VAL A 48 -5.38 16.27 0.16
C VAL A 48 -6.87 16.11 -0.12
N LEU A 49 -7.47 14.96 0.20
CA LEU A 49 -8.90 14.69 0.07
C LEU A 49 -9.74 15.70 0.86
N ASP A 50 -9.46 15.81 2.16
CA ASP A 50 -10.20 16.66 3.07
C ASP A 50 -10.10 18.13 2.67
N TYR A 51 -8.91 18.58 2.29
CA TYR A 51 -8.69 19.97 1.89
C TYR A 51 -9.38 20.28 0.57
N SER A 52 -9.36 19.34 -0.39
CA SER A 52 -10.06 19.49 -1.66
C SER A 52 -11.58 19.58 -1.47
N GLN A 53 -12.13 18.73 -0.60
CA GLN A 53 -13.54 18.77 -0.23
C GLN A 53 -13.93 20.11 0.42
N GLN A 54 -13.12 20.58 1.39
CA GLN A 54 -13.37 21.84 2.10
C GLN A 54 -13.28 23.06 1.17
N LEU A 55 -12.24 23.13 0.34
CA LEU A 55 -12.00 24.28 -0.55
C LEU A 55 -13.09 24.47 -1.61
N CYS A 56 -13.67 23.37 -2.10
CA CYS A 56 -14.69 23.41 -3.15
C CYS A 56 -16.12 23.24 -2.61
N ASN A 57 -16.27 23.06 -1.29
CA ASN A 57 -17.53 22.77 -0.61
C ASN A 57 -18.26 21.54 -1.20
N ALA A 58 -17.52 20.44 -1.39
CA ALA A 58 -18.06 19.19 -1.91
C ALA A 58 -18.64 18.31 -0.79
N ASP A 59 -19.55 17.40 -1.14
CA ASP A 59 -20.09 16.44 -0.20
C ASP A 59 -19.13 15.28 0.08
N ARG A 60 -18.51 14.75 -0.97
CA ARG A 60 -17.51 13.67 -0.89
C ARG A 60 -16.31 13.99 -1.80
N ALA A 61 -15.17 13.40 -1.47
CA ALA A 61 -13.99 13.42 -2.30
C ALA A 61 -13.39 12.02 -2.46
N ALA A 62 -12.75 11.78 -3.61
CA ALA A 62 -11.91 10.62 -3.88
C ALA A 62 -10.63 11.08 -4.58
N LEU A 63 -9.52 10.38 -4.32
CA LEU A 63 -8.21 10.70 -4.86
C LEU A 63 -7.65 9.44 -5.51
N PHE A 64 -7.33 9.52 -6.79
CA PHE A 64 -6.81 8.42 -7.57
C PHE A 64 -5.33 8.68 -7.78
N LEU A 65 -4.46 7.92 -7.13
CA LEU A 65 -3.02 7.97 -7.40
C LEU A 65 -2.73 7.20 -8.70
N VAL A 66 -2.08 7.85 -9.65
CA VAL A 66 -1.89 7.30 -11.01
C VAL A 66 -0.49 6.71 -11.15
N ASP A 67 -0.42 5.41 -11.42
CA ASP A 67 0.80 4.73 -11.82
C ASP A 67 0.85 4.61 -13.35
N ASN A 68 1.63 5.50 -13.97
CA ASN A 68 1.76 5.54 -15.43
C ASN A 68 2.59 4.37 -16.00
N ASP A 69 3.41 3.73 -15.18
CA ASP A 69 4.26 2.61 -15.58
C ASP A 69 3.45 1.31 -15.57
N ARG A 70 2.65 1.11 -14.52
CA ARG A 70 1.75 -0.05 -14.37
C ARG A 70 0.44 0.08 -15.13
N LYS A 71 0.07 1.28 -15.58
CA LYS A 71 -1.23 1.61 -16.18
C LYS A 71 -2.41 1.36 -15.22
N GLU A 72 -2.18 1.60 -13.94
CA GLU A 72 -3.14 1.39 -12.86
C GLU A 72 -3.38 2.68 -12.08
N SER A 73 -4.48 2.72 -11.34
CA SER A 73 -4.79 3.77 -10.39
C SER A 73 -5.25 3.18 -9.06
N GLU A 74 -4.80 3.81 -7.98
CA GLU A 74 -5.17 3.47 -6.62
C GLU A 74 -6.13 4.54 -6.10
N ALA A 75 -7.40 4.18 -5.93
CA ALA A 75 -8.46 5.08 -5.49
C ALA A 75 -8.55 5.07 -3.96
N HIS A 76 -8.24 6.21 -3.35
CA HIS A 76 -8.38 6.45 -1.92
C HIS A 76 -9.70 7.17 -1.63
N PHE A 77 -10.49 6.62 -0.72
CA PHE A 77 -11.76 7.18 -0.28
C PHE A 77 -11.67 7.70 1.16
N GLN A 78 -12.55 8.62 1.52
CA GLN A 78 -12.60 9.18 2.88
C GLN A 78 -12.99 8.16 3.96
N SER A 79 -13.50 6.98 3.57
CA SER A 79 -13.74 5.84 4.47
C SER A 79 -12.44 5.13 4.87
N GLY A 80 -11.30 5.45 4.26
CA GLY A 80 -10.04 4.72 4.38
C GLY A 80 -9.95 3.48 3.48
N GLU A 81 -10.99 3.20 2.68
CA GLU A 81 -10.95 2.15 1.68
C GLU A 81 -10.03 2.54 0.52
N VAL A 82 -9.30 1.56 0.01
CA VAL A 82 -8.37 1.72 -1.11
C VAL A 82 -8.67 0.65 -2.17
N VAL A 83 -8.93 1.09 -3.40
CA VAL A 83 -9.30 0.20 -4.51
C VAL A 83 -8.35 0.41 -5.69
N ARG A 84 -7.73 -0.68 -6.19
CA ARG A 84 -6.92 -0.65 -7.41
C ARG A 84 -7.79 -0.91 -8.64
N MET A 85 -7.56 -0.16 -9.71
CA MET A 85 -8.30 -0.27 -10.97
C MET A 85 -7.43 0.14 -12.18
N PRO A 86 -7.78 -0.24 -13.41
CA PRO A 86 -7.13 0.27 -14.61
C PRO A 86 -7.21 1.81 -14.68
N MET A 87 -6.11 2.46 -15.08
CA MET A 87 -6.01 3.92 -15.04
C MET A 87 -6.96 4.65 -16.03
N ASP A 88 -7.57 3.95 -16.96
CA ASP A 88 -8.48 4.48 -17.99
C ASP A 88 -9.97 4.35 -17.61
N THR A 89 -10.26 3.92 -16.38
CA THR A 89 -11.62 3.64 -15.90
C THR A 89 -12.42 4.91 -15.60
N GLY A 90 -13.58 5.06 -16.24
CA GLY A 90 -14.61 6.05 -15.90
C GLY A 90 -14.18 7.52 -16.08
N ILE A 91 -14.82 8.42 -15.32
CA ILE A 91 -14.55 9.86 -15.37
C ILE A 91 -13.12 10.17 -14.91
N ALA A 92 -12.69 9.59 -13.78
CA ALA A 92 -11.35 9.78 -13.24
C ALA A 92 -10.27 9.31 -14.22
N GLY A 93 -10.46 8.15 -14.87
CA GLY A 93 -9.52 7.65 -15.85
C GLY A 93 -9.44 8.51 -17.12
N HIS A 94 -10.55 9.07 -17.58
CA HIS A 94 -10.51 10.06 -18.67
C HIS A 94 -9.66 11.28 -18.29
N VAL A 95 -9.78 11.78 -17.07
CA VAL A 95 -8.96 12.89 -16.58
C VAL A 95 -7.49 12.48 -16.43
N ALA A 96 -7.22 11.26 -15.96
CA ALA A 96 -5.86 10.72 -15.85
C ALA A 96 -5.15 10.64 -17.22
N LEU A 97 -5.87 10.23 -18.27
CA LEU A 97 -5.33 10.12 -19.62
C LEU A 97 -5.18 11.46 -20.34
N THR A 98 -6.15 12.35 -20.18
CA THR A 98 -6.19 13.60 -20.95
C THR A 98 -5.50 14.77 -20.25
N GLY A 99 -5.40 14.73 -18.92
CA GLY A 99 -4.95 15.86 -18.11
C GLY A 99 -5.91 17.05 -18.16
N HIS A 100 -7.17 16.85 -18.58
CA HIS A 100 -8.18 17.91 -18.67
C HIS A 100 -9.21 17.81 -17.55
N CYS A 101 -9.57 18.96 -16.98
CA CYS A 101 -10.67 19.10 -16.03
C CYS A 101 -12.00 18.65 -16.65
N VAL A 102 -12.79 17.90 -15.87
CA VAL A 102 -14.17 17.53 -16.21
C VAL A 102 -15.10 18.03 -15.11
N ASN A 103 -16.01 18.95 -15.46
CA ASN A 103 -17.02 19.52 -14.56
C ASN A 103 -18.42 19.18 -15.07
N ILE A 104 -19.06 18.22 -14.41
CA ILE A 104 -20.33 17.61 -14.78
C ILE A 104 -21.43 18.11 -13.84
N ALA A 105 -22.51 18.61 -14.43
CA ALA A 105 -23.67 19.11 -13.69
C ALA A 105 -24.65 18.01 -13.24
N ASP A 106 -24.74 16.93 -14.02
CA ASP A 106 -25.56 15.75 -13.74
C ASP A 106 -24.83 14.48 -14.22
N ALA A 107 -24.34 13.69 -13.27
CA ALA A 107 -23.53 12.50 -13.52
C ALA A 107 -24.27 11.47 -14.39
N TYR A 108 -25.59 11.35 -14.25
CA TYR A 108 -26.40 10.39 -15.01
C TYR A 108 -26.55 10.76 -16.49
N THR A 109 -26.09 11.95 -16.88
CA THR A 109 -26.05 12.37 -18.28
C THR A 109 -24.67 12.16 -18.92
N ASP A 110 -23.65 11.78 -18.13
CA ASP A 110 -22.31 11.50 -18.64
C ASP A 110 -22.14 9.99 -18.91
N PRO A 111 -21.79 9.57 -20.15
CA PRO A 111 -21.67 8.15 -20.49
C PRO A 111 -20.52 7.43 -19.78
N ARG A 112 -19.60 8.16 -19.13
CA ARG A 112 -18.47 7.59 -18.38
C ARG A 112 -18.80 7.34 -16.90
N PHE A 113 -20.00 7.73 -16.45
CA PHE A 113 -20.43 7.55 -15.08
C PHE A 113 -20.98 6.13 -14.87
N ASN A 114 -20.45 5.41 -13.87
CA ASN A 114 -21.03 4.13 -13.43
C ASN A 114 -22.02 4.38 -12.28
N SER A 115 -23.29 4.09 -12.50
CA SER A 115 -24.36 4.22 -11.50
C SER A 115 -24.55 2.99 -10.59
N GLU A 116 -23.83 1.89 -10.81
CA GLU A 116 -23.98 0.66 -10.00
C GLU A 116 -23.76 0.93 -8.51
N VAL A 117 -22.72 1.67 -8.16
CA VAL A 117 -22.40 2.03 -6.76
C VAL A 117 -23.51 2.89 -6.13
N ASP A 118 -24.09 3.82 -6.90
CA ASP A 118 -25.23 4.63 -6.44
C ASP A 118 -26.45 3.72 -6.17
N ASN A 119 -26.72 2.76 -7.05
CA ASN A 119 -27.85 1.83 -6.93
C ASN A 119 -27.72 0.89 -5.73
N GLU A 120 -26.50 0.43 -5.43
CA GLU A 120 -26.21 -0.45 -4.30
C GLU A 120 -26.23 0.28 -2.95
N THR A 121 -25.66 1.49 -2.91
CA THR A 121 -25.52 2.25 -1.65
C THR A 121 -26.71 3.14 -1.34
N GLY A 122 -27.58 3.40 -2.31
CA GLY A 122 -28.66 4.39 -2.23
C GLY A 122 -28.17 5.85 -2.24
N TYR A 123 -26.87 6.09 -2.43
CA TYR A 123 -26.33 7.43 -2.61
C TYR A 123 -26.66 7.95 -4.01
N ARG A 124 -26.93 9.25 -4.14
CA ARG A 124 -27.21 9.88 -5.44
C ARG A 124 -26.10 10.85 -5.83
N THR A 125 -25.28 10.45 -6.79
CA THR A 125 -24.28 11.29 -7.42
C THR A 125 -24.94 12.19 -8.47
N LYS A 126 -24.83 13.52 -8.31
CA LYS A 126 -25.42 14.51 -9.21
C LYS A 126 -24.34 15.40 -9.84
N SER A 127 -23.65 16.25 -9.08
CA SER A 127 -22.56 17.06 -9.66
C SER A 127 -21.20 16.44 -9.39
N ILE A 128 -20.30 16.48 -10.38
CA ILE A 128 -18.93 15.95 -10.27
C ILE A 128 -17.96 17.01 -10.78
N LEU A 129 -16.92 17.29 -10.00
CA LEU A 129 -15.76 18.04 -10.45
C LEU A 129 -14.53 17.15 -10.35
N CYS A 130 -13.97 16.77 -11.49
CA CYS A 130 -12.83 15.86 -11.59
C CYS A 130 -11.64 16.60 -12.20
N LEU A 131 -10.54 16.66 -11.44
CA LEU A 131 -9.41 17.55 -11.70
C LEU A 131 -8.08 16.81 -11.61
N PRO A 132 -7.16 17.01 -12.57
CA PRO A 132 -5.85 16.39 -12.53
C PRO A 132 -4.91 17.10 -11.57
N ILE A 133 -4.04 16.32 -10.93
CA ILE A 133 -2.88 16.77 -10.17
C ILE A 133 -1.65 16.39 -10.98
N MET A 134 -0.97 17.41 -11.50
CA MET A 134 0.17 17.26 -12.42
C MET A 134 1.49 17.28 -11.66
N GLU A 135 2.49 16.51 -12.13
CA GLU A 135 3.83 16.51 -11.53
C GLU A 135 4.51 17.89 -11.61
N LYS A 136 4.41 18.52 -12.78
CA LYS A 136 4.90 19.88 -13.05
C LYS A 136 3.90 20.61 -13.92
N VAL A 137 3.69 21.88 -13.63
CA VAL A 137 2.82 22.76 -14.44
C VAL A 137 3.34 22.78 -15.88
N GLY A 138 2.51 22.37 -16.84
CA GLY A 138 2.83 22.38 -18.28
C GLY A 138 3.49 21.10 -18.83
N LYS A 139 3.72 20.06 -18.01
CA LYS A 139 4.02 18.70 -18.50
C LYS A 139 2.76 17.83 -18.48
N SER A 140 2.68 16.84 -19.38
CA SER A 140 1.50 15.98 -19.56
C SER A 140 1.30 14.87 -18.54
N GLN A 141 2.18 14.71 -17.54
CA GLN A 141 2.06 13.58 -16.63
C GLN A 141 1.17 13.91 -15.42
N VAL A 142 -0.02 13.31 -15.43
CA VAL A 142 -0.92 13.26 -14.28
C VAL A 142 -0.36 12.26 -13.28
N ILE A 143 -0.16 12.69 -12.03
CA ILE A 143 0.31 11.83 -10.93
C ILE A 143 -0.82 11.45 -9.97
N ALA A 144 -1.89 12.24 -9.95
CA ALA A 144 -3.12 11.90 -9.25
C ALA A 144 -4.33 12.61 -9.88
N VAL A 145 -5.53 12.13 -9.61
CA VAL A 145 -6.79 12.77 -9.99
C VAL A 145 -7.64 12.96 -8.74
N ALA A 146 -8.17 14.16 -8.52
CA ALA A 146 -9.14 14.41 -7.46
C ALA A 146 -10.54 14.47 -8.06
N GLN A 147 -11.46 13.70 -7.49
CA GLN A 147 -12.87 13.73 -7.85
C GLN A 147 -13.69 14.24 -6.67
N LEU A 148 -14.40 15.34 -6.88
CA LEU A 148 -15.27 15.98 -5.91
C LEU A 148 -16.72 15.75 -6.32
N VAL A 149 -17.54 15.28 -5.39
CA VAL A 149 -18.92 14.88 -5.66
C VAL A 149 -19.88 15.75 -4.87
N ASN A 150 -20.97 16.14 -5.53
CA ASN A 150 -22.11 16.87 -5.01
C ASN A 150 -21.71 18.17 -4.29
N LYS A 151 -21.58 19.27 -5.03
CA LYS A 151 -21.35 20.58 -4.41
C LYS A 151 -22.50 20.91 -3.45
N ARG A 152 -22.16 21.19 -2.19
CA ARG A 152 -23.11 21.59 -1.16
C ARG A 152 -23.62 23.01 -1.43
N GLY A 153 -24.89 23.24 -1.12
CA GLY A 153 -25.52 24.53 -1.23
C GLY A 153 -26.76 24.64 -0.34
N GLY A 154 -27.21 25.87 -0.09
CA GLY A 154 -28.31 26.15 0.85
C GLY A 154 -29.67 25.54 0.47
N HIS A 155 -29.86 25.13 -0.79
CA HIS A 155 -31.10 24.53 -1.31
C HIS A 155 -30.84 23.22 -2.08
N GLY A 156 -29.90 22.38 -1.60
CA GLY A 156 -29.57 21.08 -2.19
C GLY A 156 -28.29 21.08 -3.01
N VAL A 157 -28.11 20.04 -3.84
CA VAL A 157 -26.88 19.84 -4.63
C VAL A 157 -26.78 20.87 -5.77
N GLN A 158 -25.69 21.64 -5.76
CA GLN A 158 -25.35 22.66 -6.75
C GLN A 158 -24.35 22.14 -7.79
N LYS A 159 -24.15 22.92 -8.86
CA LYS A 159 -23.07 22.69 -9.84
C LYS A 159 -21.77 23.29 -9.34
N PHE A 160 -20.64 22.67 -9.68
CA PHE A 160 -19.33 23.29 -9.46
C PHE A 160 -19.11 24.47 -10.40
N THR A 161 -18.51 25.52 -9.88
CA THR A 161 -18.27 26.79 -10.57
C THR A 161 -16.86 26.86 -11.13
N LYS A 162 -16.60 27.78 -12.06
CA LYS A 162 -15.24 28.06 -12.54
C LYS A 162 -14.30 28.49 -11.42
N LEU A 163 -14.86 29.16 -10.41
CA LEU A 163 -14.12 29.56 -9.23
C LEU A 163 -13.66 28.34 -8.40
N ASP A 164 -14.44 27.26 -8.36
CA ASP A 164 -14.02 26.01 -7.70
C ASP A 164 -12.87 25.34 -8.47
N GLU A 165 -12.96 25.32 -9.81
CA GLU A 165 -11.88 24.82 -10.67
C GLU A 165 -10.56 25.58 -10.43
N GLU A 166 -10.61 26.92 -10.42
CA GLU A 166 -9.45 27.78 -10.18
C GLU A 166 -8.88 27.64 -8.76
N THR A 167 -9.76 27.51 -7.76
CA THR A 167 -9.36 27.32 -6.36
C THR A 167 -8.62 26.00 -6.19
N PHE A 168 -9.18 24.92 -6.73
CA PHE A 168 -8.52 23.62 -6.69
C PHE A 168 -7.22 23.63 -7.48
N LEU A 169 -7.18 24.21 -8.69
CA LEU A 169 -5.95 24.28 -9.49
C LEU A 169 -4.82 25.02 -8.76
N SER A 170 -5.15 26.02 -7.94
CA SER A 170 -4.17 26.70 -7.09
C SER A 170 -3.67 25.81 -5.96
N PHE A 171 -4.56 25.02 -5.35
CA PHE A 171 -4.21 24.03 -4.32
C PHE A 171 -3.41 22.84 -4.87
N SER A 172 -3.74 22.37 -6.07
CA SER A 172 -3.23 21.11 -6.65
C SER A 172 -1.73 21.10 -6.81
N ARG A 173 -1.09 22.27 -6.98
CA ARG A 173 0.37 22.41 -7.05
C ARG A 173 1.05 22.02 -5.73
N TYR A 174 0.44 22.37 -4.61
CA TYR A 174 0.93 21.99 -3.29
C TYR A 174 0.63 20.53 -2.99
N ALA A 175 -0.57 20.05 -3.36
CA ALA A 175 -0.91 18.64 -3.28
C ALA A 175 0.07 17.76 -4.07
N ALA A 176 0.41 18.14 -5.29
CA ALA A 176 1.39 17.45 -6.13
C ALA A 176 2.76 17.35 -5.45
N ALA A 177 3.25 18.45 -4.89
CA ALA A 177 4.54 18.47 -4.20
C ALA A 177 4.54 17.57 -2.96
N SER A 178 3.48 17.61 -2.15
CA SER A 178 3.36 16.80 -0.95
C SER A 178 3.20 15.31 -1.26
N LEU A 179 2.36 14.94 -2.23
CA LEU A 179 2.18 13.55 -2.68
C LEU A 179 3.50 12.99 -3.22
N ARG A 180 4.23 13.76 -4.03
CA ARG A 180 5.54 13.35 -4.54
C ARG A 180 6.54 13.17 -3.40
N ASN A 181 6.59 14.08 -2.45
CA ASN A 181 7.50 13.98 -1.31
C ASN A 181 7.19 12.74 -0.46
N ALA A 182 5.90 12.45 -0.21
CA ALA A 182 5.49 11.25 0.49
C ALA A 182 5.90 9.97 -0.25
N ARG A 183 5.68 9.91 -1.57
CA ARG A 183 6.12 8.78 -2.41
C ARG A 183 7.63 8.59 -2.36
N LEU A 184 8.40 9.65 -2.55
CA LEU A 184 9.87 9.60 -2.50
C LEU A 184 10.37 9.15 -1.12
N PHE A 185 9.73 9.63 -0.06
CA PHE A 185 10.06 9.24 1.30
C PHE A 185 9.77 7.77 1.56
N GLY A 186 8.62 7.25 1.11
CA GLY A 186 8.28 5.83 1.18
C GLY A 186 9.30 4.94 0.47
N VAL A 187 9.72 5.33 -0.75
CA VAL A 187 10.79 4.63 -1.48
C VAL A 187 12.11 4.64 -0.71
N ALA A 188 12.51 5.81 -0.18
CA ALA A 188 13.74 5.94 0.58
C ALA A 188 13.73 5.12 1.88
N GLN A 189 12.59 5.09 2.60
CA GLN A 189 12.42 4.23 3.77
C GLN A 189 12.50 2.74 3.43
N GLY A 190 11.88 2.33 2.31
CA GLY A 190 11.96 0.95 1.81
C GLY A 190 13.41 0.54 1.55
N SER A 191 14.15 1.35 0.79
CA SER A 191 15.57 1.09 0.50
C SER A 191 16.44 1.08 1.76
N LEU A 192 16.16 1.93 2.75
CA LEU A 192 16.88 1.93 4.02
C LEU A 192 16.63 0.64 4.81
N LYS A 193 15.37 0.21 4.90
CA LYS A 193 14.99 -1.05 5.58
C LYS A 193 15.67 -2.24 4.90
N GLU A 194 15.69 -2.27 3.58
CA GLU A 194 16.39 -3.30 2.80
C GLU A 194 17.89 -3.33 3.08
N ALA A 195 18.56 -2.17 3.07
CA ALA A 195 19.98 -2.07 3.37
C ALA A 195 20.32 -2.51 4.80
N GLN A 196 19.45 -2.22 5.77
CA GLN A 196 19.61 -2.68 7.15
C GLN A 196 19.49 -4.20 7.27
N LEU A 197 18.50 -4.81 6.61
CA LEU A 197 18.34 -6.27 6.57
C LEU A 197 19.58 -6.96 6.00
N LEU A 198 20.08 -6.43 4.87
CA LEU A 198 21.31 -6.90 4.23
C LEU A 198 22.52 -6.84 5.16
N LEU A 199 22.71 -5.70 5.84
CA LEU A 199 23.83 -5.51 6.76
C LEU A 199 23.75 -6.47 7.95
N SER A 200 22.55 -6.68 8.50
CA SER A 200 22.32 -7.64 9.58
C SER A 200 22.68 -9.07 9.18
N LEU A 201 22.26 -9.52 7.99
CA LEU A 201 22.62 -10.85 7.48
C LEU A 201 24.12 -10.98 7.19
N ALA A 202 24.74 -9.94 6.62
CA ALA A 202 26.18 -9.92 6.35
C ALA A 202 27.02 -9.99 7.64
N HIS A 203 26.62 -9.29 8.71
CA HIS A 203 27.27 -9.41 10.01
C HIS A 203 27.12 -10.81 10.61
N ALA A 204 25.94 -11.43 10.50
CA ALA A 204 25.73 -12.80 10.98
C ALA A 204 26.62 -13.82 10.24
N LEU A 205 26.85 -13.63 8.93
CA LEU A 205 27.78 -14.46 8.15
C LEU A 205 29.25 -14.23 8.47
N ALA A 206 29.63 -12.98 8.78
CA ALA A 206 31.02 -12.61 9.04
C ALA A 206 31.49 -13.05 10.44
N ASP A 207 30.54 -13.30 11.35
CA ASP A 207 30.85 -13.78 12.69
C ASP A 207 31.34 -15.24 12.64
N GLN A 208 32.63 -15.42 12.86
CA GLN A 208 33.28 -16.75 12.86
C GLN A 208 32.85 -17.65 14.03
N THR A 209 32.04 -17.15 14.96
CA THR A 209 31.50 -17.92 16.09
C THR A 209 30.08 -18.45 15.86
N LEU A 210 29.44 -18.03 14.77
CA LEU A 210 28.14 -18.54 14.34
C LEU A 210 28.31 -19.86 13.56
N ASP A 211 27.74 -20.93 14.09
CA ASP A 211 27.52 -22.18 13.37
C ASP A 211 26.21 -22.10 12.55
N GLU A 212 25.96 -23.13 11.73
CA GLU A 212 24.77 -23.19 10.86
C GLU A 212 23.46 -23.08 11.66
N GLU A 213 23.42 -23.67 12.86
CA GLU A 213 22.25 -23.66 13.74
C GLU A 213 21.92 -22.24 14.24
N LYS A 214 22.91 -21.52 14.78
CA LYS A 214 22.70 -20.13 15.22
C LYS A 214 22.35 -19.19 14.07
N LEU A 215 22.87 -19.44 12.88
CA LEU A 215 22.54 -18.62 11.71
C LEU A 215 21.07 -18.83 11.31
N VAL A 216 20.60 -20.07 11.37
CA VAL A 216 19.20 -20.40 11.12
C VAL A 216 18.30 -19.78 12.18
N GLU A 217 18.64 -19.86 13.46
CA GLU A 217 17.91 -19.21 14.55
C GLU A 217 17.82 -17.69 14.33
N PHE A 218 18.93 -17.04 14.00
CA PHE A 218 18.96 -15.60 13.72
C PHE A 218 18.06 -15.23 12.52
N VAL A 219 18.11 -16.01 11.44
CA VAL A 219 17.24 -15.82 10.28
C VAL A 219 15.76 -15.98 10.65
N MET A 220 15.43 -16.98 11.47
CA MET A 220 14.07 -17.23 11.95
C MET A 220 13.56 -16.07 12.83
N ASP A 221 14.40 -15.53 13.71
CA ASP A 221 14.07 -14.36 14.54
C ASP A 221 13.81 -13.10 13.71
N MET A 222 14.67 -12.84 12.73
CA MET A 222 14.47 -11.75 11.78
C MET A 222 13.19 -11.93 10.98
N ALA A 223 12.94 -13.15 10.48
CA ALA A 223 11.74 -13.51 9.73
C ALA A 223 10.46 -13.22 10.53
N ARG A 224 10.39 -13.67 11.79
CA ARG A 224 9.25 -13.41 12.68
C ARG A 224 9.02 -11.93 12.88
N THR A 225 10.09 -11.19 13.20
CA THR A 225 10.02 -9.76 13.46
C THR A 225 9.57 -8.97 12.23
N LEU A 226 10.02 -9.39 11.05
CA LEU A 226 9.75 -8.68 9.79
C LEU A 226 8.28 -8.65 9.40
N VAL A 227 7.56 -9.76 9.60
CA VAL A 227 6.13 -9.91 9.25
C VAL A 227 5.19 -9.93 10.45
N GLN A 228 5.74 -9.79 11.67
CA GLN A 228 5.02 -9.88 12.95
C GLN A 228 4.34 -11.24 13.13
N ALA A 229 5.06 -12.33 12.84
CA ALA A 229 4.56 -13.69 13.07
C ALA A 229 4.88 -14.15 14.50
N ASP A 230 4.01 -14.99 15.06
CA ASP A 230 4.20 -15.63 16.36
C ASP A 230 5.34 -16.65 16.33
N ARG A 231 5.38 -17.48 15.28
CA ARG A 231 6.42 -18.50 15.10
C ARG A 231 6.95 -18.52 13.67
N CYS A 232 8.18 -19.01 13.53
CA CYS A 232 8.78 -19.31 12.25
C CYS A 232 9.34 -20.74 12.30
N ALA A 233 9.33 -21.40 11.16
CA ALA A 233 10.06 -22.63 10.91
C ALA A 233 10.81 -22.48 9.59
N LEU A 234 12.04 -22.98 9.54
CA LEU A 234 12.84 -22.96 8.33
C LEU A 234 13.16 -24.39 7.89
N PHE A 235 12.72 -24.74 6.69
CA PHE A 235 12.88 -26.06 6.10
C PHE A 235 13.98 -26.00 5.05
N ILE A 236 15.17 -26.49 5.37
CA ILE A 236 16.27 -26.46 4.40
C ILE A 236 16.14 -27.64 3.45
N VAL A 237 16.23 -27.36 2.15
CA VAL A 237 16.11 -28.36 1.08
C VAL A 237 17.42 -29.15 0.98
N GLU A 238 17.31 -30.48 0.99
CA GLU A 238 18.39 -31.39 0.64
C GLU A 238 18.03 -32.11 -0.68
N PRO A 239 18.50 -31.60 -1.83
CA PRO A 239 18.11 -32.12 -3.14
C PRO A 239 18.53 -33.57 -3.38
N GLU A 240 19.67 -33.98 -2.80
CA GLU A 240 20.27 -35.30 -2.99
C GLU A 240 19.39 -36.41 -2.38
N THR A 241 18.77 -36.14 -1.23
CA THR A 241 17.91 -37.09 -0.51
C THR A 241 16.42 -36.81 -0.72
N GLN A 242 16.07 -35.74 -1.45
CA GLN A 242 14.70 -35.26 -1.61
C GLN A 242 13.95 -35.06 -0.27
N THR A 243 14.67 -34.50 0.72
CA THR A 243 14.10 -34.23 2.05
C THR A 243 14.23 -32.77 2.45
N LEU A 244 13.35 -32.35 3.37
CA LEU A 244 13.42 -31.10 4.08
C LEU A 244 13.95 -31.34 5.49
N GLN A 245 14.97 -30.58 5.88
CA GLN A 245 15.44 -30.49 7.26
C GLN A 245 14.76 -29.30 7.94
N ALA A 246 13.76 -29.59 8.76
CA ALA A 246 12.99 -28.61 9.51
C ALA A 246 13.77 -28.13 10.73
N HIS A 247 13.97 -26.82 10.81
CA HIS A 247 14.47 -26.11 11.98
C HIS A 247 13.29 -25.36 12.61
N LEU A 248 13.08 -25.60 13.90
CA LEU A 248 11.96 -25.09 14.68
C LEU A 248 12.52 -24.26 15.86
N ASP A 249 11.67 -23.45 16.48
CA ASP A 249 12.04 -22.66 17.68
C ASP A 249 12.47 -23.51 18.89
N SER A 250 12.20 -24.81 18.86
CA SER A 250 12.75 -25.81 19.78
C SER A 250 13.84 -26.58 19.03
N GLU A 251 15.01 -26.84 19.65
CA GLU A 251 16.22 -27.55 19.13
C GLU A 251 15.97 -28.89 18.38
N VAL A 252 14.72 -29.31 18.21
CA VAL A 252 14.28 -30.43 17.41
C VAL A 252 14.42 -30.13 15.92
N THR A 253 15.42 -30.74 15.31
CA THR A 253 15.50 -30.90 13.85
C THR A 253 14.70 -32.13 13.41
N LEU A 254 13.74 -31.93 12.50
CA LEU A 254 12.96 -33.03 11.90
C LEU A 254 13.30 -33.16 10.43
N GLN A 255 13.42 -34.40 9.94
CA GLN A 255 13.56 -34.66 8.51
C GLN A 255 12.22 -35.15 7.95
N MET A 256 11.79 -34.59 6.83
CA MET A 256 10.56 -34.98 6.16
C MET A 256 10.72 -35.04 4.63
N PRO A 257 9.90 -35.82 3.91
CA PRO A 257 9.88 -35.82 2.45
C PRO A 257 9.53 -34.44 1.87
N MET A 258 10.15 -34.07 0.74
CA MET A 258 9.91 -32.79 0.07
C MET A 258 8.52 -32.63 -0.55
N ASP A 259 7.73 -33.69 -0.68
CA ASP A 259 6.37 -33.66 -1.23
C ASP A 259 5.29 -33.54 -0.14
N ASN A 260 5.70 -33.45 1.13
CA ASN A 260 4.76 -33.49 2.25
C ASN A 260 4.32 -32.09 2.72
N GLY A 261 3.01 -31.92 2.89
CA GLY A 261 2.39 -30.75 3.49
C GLY A 261 2.62 -29.45 2.70
N ILE A 262 2.35 -28.33 3.38
CA ILE A 262 2.45 -26.98 2.78
C ILE A 262 3.90 -26.64 2.46
N ALA A 263 4.84 -26.91 3.38
CA ALA A 263 6.27 -26.66 3.15
C ALA A 263 6.80 -27.44 1.94
N GLY A 264 6.40 -28.71 1.76
CA GLY A 264 6.78 -29.52 0.60
C GLY A 264 6.21 -29.01 -0.72
N HIS A 265 4.94 -28.58 -0.72
CA HIS A 265 4.33 -27.94 -1.88
C HIS A 265 5.12 -26.69 -2.31
N VAL A 266 5.50 -25.82 -1.37
CA VAL A 266 6.31 -24.63 -1.67
C VAL A 266 7.73 -25.01 -2.11
N ALA A 267 8.34 -26.03 -1.50
CA ALA A 267 9.67 -26.51 -1.88
C ALA A 267 9.72 -27.00 -3.33
N THR A 268 8.68 -27.70 -3.78
CA THR A 268 8.60 -28.34 -5.10
C THR A 268 8.14 -27.40 -6.21
N THR A 269 7.18 -26.52 -5.92
CA THR A 269 6.62 -25.57 -6.92
C THR A 269 7.37 -24.24 -6.95
N GLY A 270 7.95 -23.83 -5.82
CA GLY A 270 8.41 -22.47 -5.59
C GLY A 270 7.26 -21.45 -5.47
N GLU A 271 5.99 -21.86 -5.48
CA GLU A 271 4.89 -20.91 -5.35
C GLU A 271 4.64 -20.61 -3.87
N ALA A 272 4.60 -19.32 -3.52
CA ALA A 272 4.28 -18.90 -2.17
C ALA A 272 2.83 -19.24 -1.83
N VAL A 273 2.58 -19.65 -0.58
CA VAL A 273 1.26 -20.02 -0.09
C VAL A 273 0.89 -19.15 1.11
N LYS A 274 -0.22 -18.40 0.98
CA LYS A 274 -0.82 -17.59 2.04
C LYS A 274 -2.16 -18.20 2.42
N ILE A 275 -2.34 -18.54 3.69
CA ILE A 275 -3.53 -19.23 4.22
C ILE A 275 -4.07 -18.44 5.42
N ASP A 276 -5.35 -18.08 5.35
CA ASP A 276 -6.02 -17.32 6.40
C ASP A 276 -6.50 -18.20 7.56
N ASP A 277 -6.92 -19.45 7.25
CA ASP A 277 -7.26 -20.49 8.23
C ASP A 277 -6.57 -21.82 7.86
N ALA A 278 -5.54 -22.19 8.62
CA ALA A 278 -4.76 -23.40 8.40
C ALA A 278 -5.61 -24.67 8.42
N TYR A 279 -6.63 -24.75 9.28
CA TYR A 279 -7.49 -25.93 9.38
C TYR A 279 -8.46 -26.08 8.19
N SER A 280 -8.58 -25.03 7.37
CA SER A 280 -9.35 -25.07 6.13
C SER A 280 -8.54 -25.55 4.92
N ASP A 281 -7.21 -25.55 4.99
CA ASP A 281 -6.35 -25.99 3.89
C ASP A 281 -6.11 -27.52 3.97
N PRO A 282 -6.44 -28.30 2.92
CA PRO A 282 -6.30 -29.76 2.94
C PRO A 282 -4.85 -30.25 3.01
N ARG A 283 -3.87 -29.39 2.73
CA ARG A 283 -2.43 -29.71 2.83
C ARG A 283 -1.89 -29.49 4.25
N PHE A 284 -2.64 -28.81 5.11
CA PHE A 284 -2.25 -28.59 6.49
C PHE A 284 -2.37 -29.88 7.31
N THR A 285 -1.34 -30.19 8.10
CA THR A 285 -1.33 -31.36 8.99
C THR A 285 -1.30 -30.90 10.45
N SER A 286 -2.39 -31.15 11.18
CA SER A 286 -2.54 -30.73 12.58
C SER A 286 -1.80 -31.60 13.60
N ALA A 287 -0.98 -32.56 13.16
CA ALA A 287 -0.27 -33.49 14.04
C ALA A 287 0.69 -32.76 14.99
N VAL A 288 1.38 -31.73 14.50
CA VAL A 288 2.31 -30.91 15.30
C VAL A 288 1.54 -30.05 16.31
N ASP A 289 0.46 -29.39 15.88
CA ASP A 289 -0.45 -28.63 16.74
C ASP A 289 -0.99 -29.50 17.88
N SER A 290 -1.49 -30.69 17.55
CA SER A 290 -2.09 -31.63 18.51
C SER A 290 -1.09 -32.12 19.57
N ASN A 291 0.17 -32.33 19.17
CA ASN A 291 1.23 -32.80 20.07
C ASN A 291 1.79 -31.68 20.97
N THR A 292 1.78 -30.44 20.49
CA THR A 292 2.38 -29.30 21.21
C THR A 292 1.36 -28.45 21.98
N GLY A 293 0.06 -28.64 21.71
CA GLY A 293 -1.01 -27.76 22.20
C GLY A 293 -1.02 -26.38 21.52
N TYR A 294 -0.18 -26.17 20.52
CA TYR A 294 -0.16 -24.95 19.70
C TYR A 294 -1.31 -24.98 18.69
N LYS A 295 -1.90 -23.82 18.41
CA LYS A 295 -2.96 -23.69 17.40
C LYS A 295 -2.52 -22.74 16.29
N THR A 296 -2.38 -23.29 15.10
CA THR A 296 -2.11 -22.53 13.87
C THR A 296 -3.42 -22.00 13.30
N HIS A 297 -3.54 -20.68 13.22
CA HIS A 297 -4.67 -19.94 12.65
C HIS A 297 -4.31 -19.51 11.23
N SER A 298 -3.37 -18.58 11.06
CA SER A 298 -2.90 -18.13 9.75
C SER A 298 -1.51 -18.64 9.45
N MET A 299 -1.20 -18.81 8.17
CA MET A 299 0.10 -19.30 7.71
C MET A 299 0.56 -18.56 6.46
N LEU A 300 1.84 -18.18 6.45
CA LEU A 300 2.54 -17.68 5.27
C LEU A 300 3.77 -18.56 5.01
N CYS A 301 3.73 -19.32 3.92
CA CYS A 301 4.79 -20.23 3.52
C CYS A 301 5.47 -19.71 2.25
N MET A 302 6.75 -19.36 2.36
CA MET A 302 7.49 -18.62 1.35
C MET A 302 8.76 -19.39 0.94
N PRO A 303 9.05 -19.51 -0.35
CA PRO A 303 10.30 -20.10 -0.82
C PRO A 303 11.48 -19.16 -0.53
N VAL A 304 12.57 -19.74 -0.04
CA VAL A 304 13.88 -19.09 0.08
C VAL A 304 14.71 -19.54 -1.12
N ARG A 305 15.05 -18.59 -1.98
CA ARG A 305 15.66 -18.87 -3.28
C ARG A 305 17.12 -18.48 -3.35
N TYR A 306 17.89 -19.30 -4.04
CA TYR A 306 19.20 -18.94 -4.56
C TYR A 306 19.18 -19.16 -6.08
N GLU A 307 19.41 -18.08 -6.83
CA GLU A 307 19.15 -18.05 -8.28
C GLU A 307 17.71 -18.52 -8.56
N ASP A 308 17.52 -19.48 -9.47
CA ASP A 308 16.21 -20.02 -9.85
C ASP A 308 15.79 -21.24 -9.01
N THR A 309 16.51 -21.56 -7.93
CA THR A 309 16.27 -22.77 -7.13
C THR A 309 15.80 -22.46 -5.72
N THR A 310 14.81 -23.22 -5.23
CA THR A 310 14.38 -23.18 -3.83
C THR A 310 15.40 -23.94 -2.97
N VAL A 311 16.13 -23.21 -2.13
CA VAL A 311 17.16 -23.79 -1.22
C VAL A 311 16.64 -24.00 0.19
N ALA A 312 15.60 -23.27 0.58
CA ALA A 312 14.86 -23.50 1.82
C ALA A 312 13.42 -23.03 1.66
N VAL A 313 12.57 -23.33 2.63
CA VAL A 313 11.21 -22.82 2.75
C VAL A 313 11.04 -22.23 4.14
N ALA A 314 10.57 -20.99 4.21
CA ALA A 314 10.23 -20.34 5.46
C ALA A 314 8.72 -20.42 5.69
N GLN A 315 8.32 -20.93 6.85
CA GLN A 315 6.91 -21.04 7.24
C GLN A 315 6.67 -20.17 8.47
N LEU A 316 5.90 -19.10 8.28
CA LEU A 316 5.53 -18.13 9.28
C LEU A 316 4.11 -18.43 9.76
N LEU A 317 3.92 -18.51 11.08
CA LEU A 317 2.66 -18.89 11.70
C LEU A 317 2.08 -17.73 12.50
N ASN A 318 0.77 -17.56 12.40
CA ASN A 318 -0.05 -16.61 13.16
C ASN A 318 0.52 -15.18 13.11
N LYS A 319 0.13 -14.39 12.11
CA LYS A 319 0.40 -12.95 12.15
C LYS A 319 -0.25 -12.35 13.39
N ILE A 320 0.48 -11.56 14.16
CA ILE A 320 -0.02 -10.88 15.35
C ILE A 320 -0.46 -9.47 14.96
N GLY A 321 -1.76 -9.19 15.15
CA GLY A 321 -2.33 -7.87 14.94
C GLY A 321 -1.92 -6.87 16.02
N LYS A 322 -2.26 -5.58 15.81
CA LYS A 322 -1.97 -4.50 16.78
C LYS A 322 -2.65 -4.70 18.14
N ASP A 323 -3.71 -5.50 18.19
CA ASP A 323 -4.44 -5.89 19.40
C ASP A 323 -3.81 -7.11 20.11
N GLY A 324 -2.70 -7.63 19.58
CA GLY A 324 -2.00 -8.79 20.13
C GLY A 324 -2.64 -10.14 19.78
N ARG A 325 -3.63 -10.17 18.87
CA ARG A 325 -4.33 -11.40 18.49
C ARG A 325 -3.91 -11.90 17.10
N PRO A 326 -4.03 -13.21 16.83
CA PRO A 326 -3.81 -13.74 15.49
C PRO A 326 -4.74 -13.10 14.45
N THR A 327 -4.18 -12.73 13.30
CA THR A 327 -4.86 -12.18 12.12
C THR A 327 -4.30 -12.80 10.83
N ALA A 328 -4.90 -12.52 9.68
CA ALA A 328 -4.42 -12.97 8.38
C ALA A 328 -3.17 -12.20 7.94
N PHE A 329 -2.28 -12.85 7.18
CA PHE A 329 -1.15 -12.18 6.53
C PHE A 329 -1.63 -11.29 5.37
N THR A 330 -0.91 -10.20 5.12
CA THR A 330 -1.23 -9.25 4.04
C THR A 330 -0.34 -9.47 2.82
N ASP A 331 -0.70 -8.89 1.68
CA ASP A 331 0.15 -8.92 0.48
C ASP A 331 1.44 -8.10 0.67
N ASP A 332 1.40 -7.10 1.56
CA ASP A 332 2.59 -6.37 1.99
C ASP A 332 3.54 -7.26 2.79
N ASP A 333 3.03 -8.20 3.61
CA ASP A 333 3.86 -9.19 4.30
C ASP A 333 4.56 -10.11 3.29
N MET A 334 3.82 -10.59 2.28
CA MET A 334 4.39 -11.42 1.21
C MET A 334 5.49 -10.67 0.46
N THR A 335 5.21 -9.42 0.07
CA THR A 335 6.15 -8.57 -0.68
C THR A 335 7.41 -8.29 0.16
N THR A 336 7.23 -7.90 1.41
CA THR A 336 8.33 -7.61 2.34
C THR A 336 9.19 -8.85 2.59
N PHE A 337 8.56 -10.01 2.78
CA PHE A 337 9.26 -11.26 3.03
C PHE A 337 9.99 -11.78 1.80
N SER A 338 9.43 -11.60 0.59
CA SER A 338 10.05 -12.05 -0.65
C SER A 338 11.46 -11.50 -0.83
N THR A 339 11.65 -10.20 -0.58
CA THR A 339 12.97 -9.55 -0.64
C THR A 339 13.93 -10.14 0.41
N PHE A 340 13.45 -10.34 1.63
CA PHE A 340 14.24 -10.96 2.70
C PHE A 340 14.65 -12.40 2.35
N ALA A 341 13.73 -13.20 1.80
CA ALA A 341 13.96 -14.59 1.41
C ALA A 341 15.05 -14.74 0.34
N MET A 342 15.18 -13.78 -0.58
CA MET A 342 16.30 -13.76 -1.55
C MET A 342 17.65 -13.61 -0.84
N TYR A 343 17.75 -12.70 0.11
CA TYR A 343 19.00 -12.48 0.86
C TYR A 343 19.33 -13.65 1.77
N VAL A 344 18.33 -14.24 2.42
CA VAL A 344 18.50 -15.47 3.22
C VAL A 344 19.01 -16.63 2.37
N GLY A 345 18.53 -16.77 1.12
CA GLY A 345 18.99 -17.84 0.23
C GLY A 345 20.48 -17.75 -0.09
N VAL A 346 20.97 -16.54 -0.36
CA VAL A 346 22.42 -16.28 -0.54
C VAL A 346 23.19 -16.63 0.74
N THR A 347 22.68 -16.22 1.89
CA THR A 347 23.28 -16.46 3.21
C THR A 347 23.42 -17.95 3.53
N ILE A 348 22.34 -18.72 3.45
CA ILE A 348 22.33 -20.16 3.71
C ILE A 348 23.26 -20.90 2.73
N ARG A 349 23.21 -20.53 1.44
CA ARG A 349 24.07 -21.15 0.42
C ARG A 349 25.55 -20.91 0.71
N THR A 350 25.92 -19.68 1.05
CA THR A 350 27.31 -19.31 1.35
C THR A 350 27.82 -20.02 2.59
N ALA A 351 27.03 -20.04 3.67
CA ALA A 351 27.38 -20.73 4.92
C ALA A 351 27.63 -22.23 4.69
N ARG A 352 26.75 -22.89 3.93
CA ARG A 352 26.90 -24.32 3.59
C ARG A 352 28.12 -24.62 2.74
N LEU A 353 28.45 -23.75 1.79
CA LEU A 353 29.66 -23.90 0.97
C LEU A 353 30.94 -23.77 1.82
N HIS A 354 30.99 -22.81 2.74
CA HIS A 354 32.11 -22.66 3.68
C HIS A 354 32.25 -23.88 4.59
N ALA A 355 31.15 -24.39 5.15
CA ALA A 355 31.16 -25.57 6.02
C ALA A 355 31.61 -26.85 5.29
N ARG A 356 31.23 -27.02 4.01
CA ARG A 356 31.70 -28.15 3.17
C ARG A 356 33.17 -27.99 2.76
N GLY A 357 33.62 -26.77 2.45
CA GLY A 357 35.00 -26.48 2.08
C GLY A 357 36.02 -26.62 3.23
N MET A 358 35.59 -26.42 4.48
CA MET A 358 36.42 -26.67 5.67
C MET A 358 36.55 -28.16 6.04
N LYS A 359 35.68 -29.03 5.49
CA LYS A 359 35.68 -30.49 5.75
C LYS A 359 36.49 -31.29 4.72
N GLN A 360 37.03 -30.64 3.68
CA GLN A 360 38.02 -31.19 2.74
C GLN A 360 39.41 -30.68 3.09
#